data_AF-A0AAN6XY26-F1
#
_entry.id   AF-A0AAN6XY26-F1
#
_cell.length_a   1.000
_cell.length_b   1.000
_cell.length_c   1.000
_cell.angle_alpha   90.00
_cell.angle_beta   90.00
_cell.angle_gamma   90.00
#
_symmetry.space_group_name_H-M   'P 1'
#
loop_
_entity.id
_entity.type
_entity.pdbx_description
1 polymer ?
#
loop_
_entity_poly.entity_id
_entity_poly.type
_entity_poly.pdbx_seq_one_letter_code
_entity_poly.pdbx_strand_id
1 'polypeptide(L)'
;MFTLKVHGRKVRQWNQPMQIRRPGYSALNPKNRVDSFPAIGATRWRIDGAATFKTRFYAIPLDMLDSGCLPPLRIDVFVPDQGNYSPALRHTLDATTGVPLTHPPAISALGISRYICRVLDNYCAQNPSLLSRYRRLPYGSRVVVSHIDSDLGNVDVSIEPNYALEGLATSLASLHQAWARQDIPAARWPPNLDLSDLCLIRQLHDSVSLVKVLRCKERPQLQGMTAVFKSGSDDFHHVLHELNLLLTIPPHSNIVGPPLATVTKKSSFGGKQGVYGFLLPYLPSGSLRDKLPAYSFAQRLDTATKICWCTQVTSALIHLFEKGRTFYSDLRPDNVLLDNQGQAVLCDLEQRGSWHEWCPPEVLYPQYVENLLNNQQGSKTPAWDSLIAAYVRKRPTQVGETSFIHSKNRPWFALSRQSQEKAMVYTLGLFIYCVFEGLSSVRPSLAYRFPIEPVINFPDFCRTPIGIQRLVRQCTSDAPQWQLSDSPPRRKVVRMAGSLIYTSTVPSATRQPPHSEQMPEHALLRHQ
;
A
#
# COMPACT_ATOMS: atom_id res chain seq x y z
N MET A 1 -4.01 -52.73 77.43
CA MET A 1 -3.25 -53.99 77.26
C MET A 1 -2.70 -54.01 75.84
N PHE A 2 -1.38 -54.10 75.70
CA PHE A 2 -0.58 -54.39 74.49
C PHE A 2 -0.73 -53.43 73.27
N THR A 3 0.16 -52.46 73.00
CA THR A 3 1.60 -52.42 72.59
C THR A 3 1.82 -52.24 71.09
N LEU A 4 2.57 -51.16 70.76
CA LEU A 4 3.58 -50.99 69.69
C LEU A 4 3.08 -51.06 68.22
N LYS A 5 3.59 -50.31 67.23
CA LYS A 5 4.79 -49.47 67.05
C LYS A 5 4.56 -48.72 65.72
N VAL A 6 4.83 -47.42 65.62
CA VAL A 6 5.27 -46.83 64.33
C VAL A 6 6.38 -45.83 64.59
N HIS A 7 7.52 -46.10 63.96
CA HIS A 7 8.76 -45.32 64.01
C HIS A 7 8.58 -43.93 63.41
N GLY A 8 9.23 -42.96 64.05
CA GLY A 8 9.19 -41.57 63.67
C GLY A 8 9.97 -41.22 62.40
N ARG A 9 9.72 -40.00 61.91
CA ARG A 9 10.70 -39.19 61.19
C ARG A 9 10.40 -37.71 61.45
N LYS A 10 11.50 -36.97 61.57
CA LYS A 10 11.67 -35.58 62.01
C LYS A 10 10.77 -34.59 61.27
N VAL A 11 10.11 -33.71 62.03
CA VAL A 11 9.56 -32.44 61.56
C VAL A 11 10.72 -31.50 61.24
N ARG A 12 10.85 -31.09 59.97
CA ARG A 12 11.61 -29.89 59.59
C ARG A 12 10.61 -28.81 59.17
N GLN A 13 10.67 -27.69 59.86
CA GLN A 13 9.97 -26.45 59.55
C GLN A 13 10.25 -26.00 58.11
N TRP A 14 9.19 -25.75 57.36
CA TRP A 14 9.23 -24.96 56.13
C TRP A 14 8.51 -23.64 56.38
N ASN A 15 9.27 -22.62 56.77
CA ASN A 15 8.83 -21.23 56.69
C ASN A 15 9.49 -20.60 55.46
N GLN A 16 8.84 -20.66 54.30
CA GLN A 16 8.95 -19.66 53.24
C GLN A 16 7.60 -19.55 52.51
N PRO A 17 7.09 -18.33 52.25
CA PRO A 17 5.84 -18.16 51.52
C PRO A 17 6.05 -18.54 50.05
N MET A 18 5.25 -19.50 49.57
CA MET A 18 5.10 -19.81 48.14
C MET A 18 4.64 -18.55 47.39
N GLN A 19 5.56 -17.88 46.69
CA GLN A 19 5.18 -16.92 45.66
C GLN A 19 4.54 -17.69 44.50
N ILE A 20 3.21 -17.63 44.43
CA ILE A 20 2.44 -18.04 43.26
C ILE A 20 2.86 -17.11 42.11
N ARG A 21 3.76 -17.56 41.24
CA ARG A 21 4.12 -16.86 40.00
C ARG A 21 2.89 -16.83 39.10
N ARG A 22 2.31 -15.64 38.92
CA ARG A 22 1.27 -15.38 37.91
C ARG A 22 1.82 -15.78 36.53
N PRO A 23 1.09 -16.55 35.68
CA PRO A 23 1.59 -17.06 34.40
C PRO A 23 1.99 -16.00 33.36
N GLY A 24 1.75 -14.72 33.63
CA GLY A 24 2.02 -13.60 32.73
C GLY A 24 3.40 -12.95 32.85
N TYR A 25 4.22 -13.26 33.87
CA TYR A 25 5.48 -12.52 34.16
C TYR A 25 6.76 -13.35 34.03
N SER A 26 6.75 -14.44 33.24
CA SER A 26 7.96 -15.22 32.99
C SER A 26 8.89 -14.50 32.00
N ALA A 27 10.18 -14.39 32.32
CA ALA A 27 11.23 -13.94 31.37
C ALA A 27 11.47 -14.93 30.22
N LEU A 28 10.87 -16.12 30.28
CA LEU A 28 10.86 -17.11 29.18
C LEU A 28 9.62 -16.96 28.29
N ASN A 29 8.66 -16.09 28.64
CA ASN A 29 7.51 -15.80 27.79
C ASN A 29 8.01 -14.99 26.58
N PRO A 30 7.80 -15.47 25.33
CA PRO A 30 8.20 -14.75 24.13
C PRO A 30 7.67 -13.31 24.10
N LYS A 31 6.44 -13.09 24.58
CA LYS A 31 5.84 -11.76 24.72
C LYS A 31 6.64 -10.87 25.66
N ASN A 32 6.97 -11.36 26.85
CA ASN A 32 7.73 -10.58 27.81
C ASN A 32 9.17 -10.34 27.34
N ARG A 33 9.79 -11.27 26.61
CA ARG A 33 11.09 -11.02 25.99
C ARG A 33 10.99 -9.87 24.99
N VAL A 34 10.04 -9.96 24.05
CA VAL A 34 9.77 -8.93 23.04
C VAL A 34 9.37 -7.58 23.65
N ASP A 35 8.60 -7.59 24.74
CA ASP A 35 8.11 -6.39 25.44
C ASP A 35 9.10 -5.84 26.48
N SER A 36 10.04 -6.64 27.00
CA SER A 36 11.07 -6.21 27.97
C SER A 36 12.20 -5.40 27.35
N PHE A 37 12.29 -5.41 26.02
CA PHE A 37 13.28 -4.64 25.30
C PHE A 37 12.92 -3.13 25.29
N PRO A 38 13.92 -2.22 25.33
CA PRO A 38 13.69 -0.77 25.45
C PRO A 38 12.80 -0.19 24.34
N ALA A 39 12.15 0.94 24.66
CA ALA A 39 11.21 1.63 23.78
C ALA A 39 11.86 2.14 22.47
N ILE A 40 11.03 2.36 21.45
CA ILE A 40 11.36 2.73 20.04
C ILE A 40 12.30 3.95 19.92
N GLY A 41 12.47 4.77 20.96
CA GLY A 41 13.35 5.94 20.95
C GLY A 41 14.87 5.65 20.99
N ALA A 42 15.29 4.39 21.13
CA ALA A 42 16.70 4.01 21.23
C ALA A 42 17.25 3.28 19.98
N THR A 43 16.45 3.08 18.92
CA THR A 43 16.86 2.29 17.75
C THR A 43 17.48 3.16 16.66
N ARG A 44 18.48 2.65 15.93
CA ARG A 44 19.12 3.37 14.80
C ARG A 44 18.31 3.26 13.50
N TRP A 45 17.15 2.64 13.55
CA TRP A 45 16.32 2.33 12.39
C TRP A 45 14.86 2.76 12.61
N ARG A 46 14.22 3.19 11.52
CA ARG A 46 12.79 3.54 11.47
C ARG A 46 12.09 2.71 10.41
N ILE A 47 10.89 2.20 10.70
CA ILE A 47 10.03 1.58 9.69
C ILE A 47 9.07 2.62 9.12
N ASP A 48 9.19 2.91 7.84
CA ASP A 48 8.34 3.87 7.15
C ASP A 48 7.06 3.25 6.59
N GLY A 49 7.03 1.93 6.39
CA GLY A 49 5.89 1.21 5.83
C GLY A 49 6.26 -0.23 5.47
N ALA A 50 5.35 -0.90 4.77
CA ALA A 50 5.57 -2.28 4.34
C ALA A 50 4.67 -2.67 3.16
N ALA A 51 5.17 -3.55 2.30
CA ALA A 51 4.51 -4.12 1.12
C ALA A 51 4.51 -5.66 1.14
N THR A 52 3.99 -6.27 0.07
CA THR A 52 4.00 -7.72 -0.17
C THR A 52 3.44 -8.50 1.03
N PHE A 53 2.22 -8.18 1.44
CA PHE A 53 1.57 -8.81 2.60
C PHE A 53 2.43 -8.80 3.88
N LYS A 54 3.20 -7.71 4.09
CA LYS A 54 4.08 -7.52 5.25
C LYS A 54 5.22 -8.53 5.36
N THR A 55 5.72 -8.96 4.21
CA THR A 55 7.02 -9.65 4.11
C THR A 55 8.14 -8.71 3.67
N ARG A 56 7.81 -7.49 3.22
CA ARG A 56 8.76 -6.45 2.82
C ARG A 56 8.53 -5.17 3.63
N PHE A 57 9.55 -4.67 4.32
CA PHE A 57 9.48 -3.49 5.18
C PHE A 57 10.47 -2.41 4.72
N TYR A 58 10.04 -1.15 4.80
CA TYR A 58 10.85 0.01 4.46
C TYR A 58 11.64 0.47 5.69
N ALA A 59 12.78 -0.17 5.95
CA ALA A 59 13.63 0.16 7.08
C ALA A 59 14.65 1.25 6.71
N ILE A 60 14.66 2.33 7.47
CA ILE A 60 15.44 3.53 7.19
C ILE A 60 16.52 3.71 8.26
N PRO A 61 17.81 3.78 7.89
CA PRO A 61 18.90 4.02 8.85
C PRO A 61 18.91 5.50 9.27
N LEU A 62 18.62 5.77 10.53
CA LEU A 62 18.48 7.12 11.07
C LEU A 62 19.81 7.88 11.08
N ASP A 63 20.93 7.24 11.40
CA ASP A 63 22.26 7.88 11.38
C ASP A 63 22.59 8.52 10.02
N MET A 64 22.17 7.87 8.93
CA MET A 64 22.38 8.38 7.57
C MET A 64 21.35 9.42 7.17
N LEU A 65 20.12 9.28 7.68
CA LEU A 65 19.03 10.22 7.45
C LEU A 65 19.33 11.56 8.12
N ASP A 66 19.73 11.53 9.40
CA ASP A 66 19.97 12.71 10.22
C ASP A 66 21.22 13.48 9.77
N SER A 67 22.21 12.78 9.20
CA SER A 67 23.35 13.41 8.52
C SER A 67 22.99 14.03 7.15
N GLY A 68 21.73 13.92 6.69
CA GLY A 68 21.25 14.51 5.44
C GLY A 68 21.83 13.87 4.17
N CYS A 69 22.34 12.64 4.28
CA CYS A 69 23.16 12.01 3.25
C CYS A 69 22.68 10.58 2.90
N LEU A 70 21.38 10.31 3.04
CA LEU A 70 20.77 9.02 2.72
C LEU A 70 20.17 9.05 1.30
N PRO A 71 20.84 8.49 0.27
CA PRO A 71 20.24 8.38 -1.06
C PRO A 71 19.05 7.41 -1.04
N PRO A 72 18.00 7.63 -1.85
CA PRO A 72 16.82 6.77 -1.92
C PRO A 72 17.10 5.49 -2.74
N LEU A 73 17.98 4.62 -2.21
CA LEU A 73 18.45 3.39 -2.89
C LEU A 73 17.44 2.24 -2.88
N ARG A 74 16.29 2.38 -2.20
CA ARG A 74 15.26 1.34 -2.06
C ARG A 74 15.79 0.02 -1.51
N ILE A 75 16.59 0.11 -0.46
CA ILE A 75 17.11 -1.05 0.26
C ILE A 75 16.10 -1.43 1.34
N ASP A 76 15.29 -2.43 1.04
CA ASP A 76 14.18 -2.85 1.90
C ASP A 76 14.54 -4.15 2.65
N VAL A 77 13.86 -4.36 3.78
CA VAL A 77 14.03 -5.56 4.60
C VAL A 77 12.99 -6.60 4.22
N PHE A 78 13.43 -7.82 3.98
CA PHE A 78 12.60 -8.96 3.66
C PHE A 78 12.59 -9.94 4.83
N VAL A 79 11.40 -10.34 5.25
CA VAL A 79 11.18 -11.34 6.31
C VAL A 79 10.41 -12.52 5.73
N PRO A 80 10.46 -13.71 6.36
CA PRO A 80 9.71 -14.86 5.87
C PRO A 80 8.21 -14.62 5.96
N ASP A 81 7.42 -15.41 5.23
CA ASP A 81 5.96 -15.40 5.34
C ASP A 81 5.52 -15.69 6.79
N GLN A 82 4.44 -15.04 7.24
CA GLN A 82 3.99 -15.17 8.63
C GLN A 82 3.52 -16.60 8.96
N GLY A 83 3.17 -17.40 7.95
CA GLY A 83 2.90 -18.82 8.06
C GLY A 83 4.09 -19.63 8.59
N ASN A 84 5.32 -19.16 8.37
CA ASN A 84 6.55 -19.81 8.82
C ASN A 84 6.90 -19.49 10.29
N TYR A 85 6.20 -18.55 10.92
CA TYR A 85 6.48 -18.15 12.30
C TYR A 85 5.83 -19.15 13.26
N SER A 86 6.47 -19.39 14.42
CA SER A 86 5.81 -20.14 15.49
C SER A 86 4.52 -19.41 15.93
N PRO A 87 3.46 -20.12 16.32
CA PRO A 87 2.19 -19.49 16.70
C PRO A 87 2.32 -18.41 17.79
N ALA A 88 3.21 -18.64 18.77
CA ALA A 88 3.47 -17.69 19.84
C ALA A 88 4.13 -16.39 19.35
N LEU A 89 5.13 -16.50 18.46
CA LEU A 89 5.80 -15.34 17.88
C LEU A 89 4.88 -14.59 16.92
N ARG A 90 4.09 -15.30 16.11
CA ARG A 90 3.12 -14.70 15.19
C ARG A 90 2.15 -13.76 15.91
N HIS A 91 1.63 -14.19 17.05
CA HIS A 91 0.75 -13.37 17.89
C HIS A 91 1.52 -12.21 18.54
N THR A 92 2.67 -12.50 19.14
CA THR A 92 3.49 -11.49 19.85
C THR A 92 3.95 -10.35 18.94
N LEU A 93 4.24 -10.67 17.68
CA LEU A 93 4.76 -9.72 16.70
C LEU A 93 3.65 -8.99 15.92
N ASP A 94 2.38 -9.20 16.25
CA ASP A 94 1.24 -8.67 15.49
C ASP A 94 1.32 -9.00 13.98
N ALA A 95 1.94 -10.14 13.64
CA ALA A 95 2.40 -10.40 12.28
C ALA A 95 1.22 -10.59 11.32
N THR A 96 0.16 -11.28 11.76
CA THR A 96 -1.05 -11.53 10.95
C THR A 96 -2.03 -10.36 10.98
N THR A 97 -2.20 -9.74 12.15
CA THR A 97 -3.11 -8.59 12.34
C THR A 97 -2.61 -7.36 11.58
N GLY A 98 -1.30 -7.24 11.38
CA GLY A 98 -0.66 -6.17 10.63
C GLY A 98 -0.78 -6.28 9.10
N VAL A 99 -1.09 -7.47 8.54
CA VAL A 99 -1.12 -7.72 7.08
C VAL A 99 -1.90 -6.67 6.28
N PRO A 100 -3.15 -6.33 6.64
CA PRO A 100 -3.93 -5.40 5.83
C PRO A 100 -3.58 -3.93 6.08
N LEU A 101 -2.81 -3.58 7.11
CA LEU A 101 -2.61 -2.17 7.48
C LEU A 101 -1.91 -1.39 6.36
N THR A 102 -2.47 -0.24 5.97
CA THR A 102 -1.83 0.67 5.01
C THR A 102 -1.27 1.93 5.67
N HIS A 103 -1.74 2.27 6.87
CA HIS A 103 -1.34 3.49 7.58
C HIS A 103 0.07 3.39 8.18
N PRO A 104 1.03 4.25 7.80
CA PRO A 104 2.42 4.14 8.23
C PRO A 104 2.63 4.13 9.75
N PRO A 105 2.05 5.05 10.56
CA PRO A 105 2.16 4.99 12.01
C PRO A 105 1.66 3.67 12.63
N ALA A 106 0.60 3.09 12.06
CA ALA A 106 0.08 1.81 12.55
C ALA A 106 1.02 0.66 12.21
N ILE A 107 1.63 0.67 11.02
CA ILE A 107 2.65 -0.32 10.62
C ILE A 107 3.87 -0.21 11.52
N SER A 108 4.41 1.00 11.75
CA SER A 108 5.60 1.19 12.58
C SER A 108 5.40 0.75 14.04
N ALA A 109 4.16 0.75 14.52
CA ALA A 109 3.82 0.35 15.89
C ALA A 109 3.74 -1.17 16.08
N LEU A 110 3.71 -1.97 14.99
CA LEU A 110 3.61 -3.43 15.07
C LEU A 110 4.80 -4.05 15.82
N GLY A 111 4.56 -5.15 16.53
CA GLY A 111 5.62 -5.94 17.16
C GLY A 111 6.71 -6.36 16.18
N ILE A 112 6.36 -6.78 14.95
CA ILE A 112 7.31 -7.16 13.91
C ILE A 112 8.19 -5.99 13.46
N SER A 113 7.66 -4.76 13.39
CA SER A 113 8.45 -3.59 13.01
C SER A 113 9.48 -3.23 14.07
N ARG A 114 9.10 -3.30 15.36
CA ARG A 114 10.05 -3.15 16.48
C ARG A 114 11.11 -4.25 16.48
N TYR A 115 10.71 -5.49 16.21
CA TYR A 115 11.61 -6.62 16.10
C TYR A 115 12.64 -6.42 14.97
N ILE A 116 12.21 -6.00 13.78
CA ILE A 116 13.10 -5.74 12.65
C ILE A 116 14.14 -4.67 13.02
N CYS A 117 13.74 -3.53 13.59
CA CYS A 117 14.70 -2.50 14.00
C CYS A 117 15.78 -3.05 14.94
N ARG A 118 15.40 -3.93 15.88
CA ARG A 118 16.35 -4.55 16.84
C ARG A 118 17.26 -5.58 16.19
N VAL A 119 16.74 -6.39 15.27
CA VAL A 119 17.55 -7.30 14.45
C VAL A 119 18.61 -6.50 13.69
N LEU A 120 18.23 -5.38 13.08
CA LEU A 120 19.15 -4.52 12.35
C LEU A 120 20.15 -3.79 13.28
N ASP A 121 19.74 -3.36 14.47
CA ASP A 121 20.65 -2.79 15.47
C ASP A 121 21.71 -3.82 15.90
N ASN A 122 21.29 -5.04 16.22
CA ASN A 122 22.19 -6.14 16.58
C ASN A 122 23.15 -6.47 15.43
N TYR A 123 22.63 -6.57 14.20
CA TYR A 123 23.45 -6.81 13.02
C TYR A 123 24.47 -5.71 12.77
N CYS A 124 24.08 -4.43 12.92
CA CYS A 124 24.98 -3.28 12.82
C CYS A 124 26.07 -3.28 13.90
N ALA A 125 25.76 -3.72 15.11
CA ALA A 125 26.74 -3.83 16.19
C ALA A 125 27.81 -4.89 15.87
N GLN A 126 27.40 -6.01 15.27
CA GLN A 126 28.31 -7.06 14.81
C GLN A 126 29.04 -6.70 13.51
N ASN A 127 28.45 -5.81 12.70
CA ASN A 127 28.98 -5.38 11.40
C ASN A 127 29.08 -3.84 11.28
N PRO A 128 30.02 -3.18 11.99
CA PRO A 128 30.11 -1.71 12.03
C PRO A 128 30.31 -1.04 10.67
N SER A 129 30.82 -1.77 9.67
CA SER A 129 31.04 -1.27 8.31
C SER A 129 29.79 -1.24 7.43
N LEU A 130 28.64 -1.75 7.89
CA LEU A 130 27.42 -1.83 7.09
C LEU A 130 26.99 -0.45 6.55
N LEU A 131 26.81 0.53 7.44
CA LEU A 131 26.31 1.85 7.03
C LEU A 131 27.29 2.57 6.09
N SER A 132 28.59 2.36 6.24
CA SER A 132 29.59 2.93 5.33
C SER A 132 29.56 2.27 3.94
N ARG A 133 29.13 1.01 3.85
CA ARG A 133 28.92 0.27 2.59
C ARG A 133 27.55 0.53 1.98
N TYR A 134 26.55 0.95 2.76
CA TYR A 134 25.17 1.12 2.32
C TYR A 134 25.04 1.97 1.05
N ARG A 135 25.77 3.10 0.96
CA ARG A 135 25.75 3.98 -0.23
C ARG A 135 26.30 3.35 -1.51
N ARG A 136 27.13 2.31 -1.38
CA ARG A 136 27.75 1.60 -2.50
C ARG A 136 26.91 0.39 -2.96
N LEU A 137 25.85 0.05 -2.23
CA LEU A 137 24.97 -1.04 -2.64
C LEU A 137 24.22 -0.67 -3.92
N PRO A 138 23.97 -1.66 -4.80
CA PRO A 138 23.10 -1.48 -5.94
C PRO A 138 21.71 -0.98 -5.52
N TYR A 139 21.09 -0.22 -6.41
CA TYR A 139 19.70 0.17 -6.21
C TYR A 139 18.80 -1.08 -6.10
N GLY A 140 17.89 -1.08 -5.13
CA GLY A 140 16.96 -2.19 -4.88
C GLY A 140 17.59 -3.42 -4.22
N SER A 141 18.78 -3.29 -3.62
CA SER A 141 19.39 -4.34 -2.79
C SER A 141 18.48 -4.74 -1.63
N ARG A 142 18.66 -5.94 -1.09
CA ARG A 142 17.78 -6.50 -0.06
C ARG A 142 18.54 -6.78 1.22
N VAL A 143 17.91 -6.50 2.35
CA VAL A 143 18.33 -7.04 3.65
C VAL A 143 17.38 -8.19 3.97
N VAL A 144 17.88 -9.41 4.04
CA VAL A 144 17.04 -10.60 4.22
C VAL A 144 17.23 -11.15 5.63
N VAL A 145 16.13 -11.23 6.37
CA VAL A 145 16.04 -11.94 7.65
C VAL A 145 15.57 -13.36 7.33
N SER A 146 16.44 -14.34 7.45
CA SER A 146 16.17 -15.70 6.94
C SER A 146 15.10 -16.46 7.74
N HIS A 147 15.00 -16.17 9.04
CA HIS A 147 14.00 -16.74 9.93
C HIS A 147 13.70 -15.81 11.13
N ILE A 148 12.60 -16.07 11.83
CA ILE A 148 12.18 -15.28 13.00
C ILE A 148 12.34 -16.13 14.26
N ASP A 149 13.12 -15.64 15.22
CA ASP A 149 13.36 -16.30 16.51
C ASP A 149 13.08 -15.34 17.68
N SER A 150 12.83 -15.90 18.87
CA SER A 150 12.70 -15.13 20.10
C SER A 150 14.04 -14.60 20.63
N ASP A 151 15.14 -15.24 20.26
CA ASP A 151 16.51 -14.85 20.58
C ASP A 151 17.18 -14.22 19.35
N LEU A 152 17.53 -12.94 19.45
CA LEU A 152 18.15 -12.18 18.37
C LEU A 152 19.55 -12.70 18.00
N GLY A 153 20.22 -13.43 18.90
CA GLY A 153 21.52 -14.05 18.62
C GLY A 153 21.45 -15.18 17.60
N ASN A 154 20.28 -15.80 17.44
CA ASN A 154 20.07 -16.89 16.49
C ASN A 154 19.60 -16.40 15.10
N VAL A 155 19.21 -15.13 15.00
CA VAL A 155 18.65 -14.56 13.77
C VAL A 155 19.76 -14.28 12.77
N ASP A 156 19.66 -14.93 11.61
CA ASP A 156 20.60 -14.71 10.51
C ASP A 156 20.07 -13.62 9.56
N VAL A 157 20.97 -12.69 9.21
CA VAL A 157 20.70 -11.53 8.36
C VAL A 157 21.74 -11.48 7.26
N SER A 158 21.27 -11.49 6.02
CA SER A 158 22.12 -11.37 4.83
C SER A 158 21.80 -10.09 4.06
N ILE A 159 22.77 -9.61 3.29
CA ILE A 159 22.59 -8.49 2.37
C ILE A 159 22.78 -9.03 0.96
N GLU A 160 21.75 -8.89 0.13
CA GLU A 160 21.73 -9.38 -1.23
C GLU A 160 21.77 -8.19 -2.21
N PRO A 161 22.92 -7.93 -2.86
CA PRO A 161 23.03 -6.90 -3.88
C PRO A 161 22.16 -7.21 -5.10
N ASN A 162 21.35 -6.25 -5.54
CA ASN A 162 20.43 -6.46 -6.68
C ASN A 162 21.01 -5.91 -8.00
N TYR A 163 22.12 -6.49 -8.45
CA TYR A 163 22.74 -6.09 -9.72
C TYR A 163 21.85 -6.40 -10.93
N ALA A 164 20.96 -7.40 -10.84
CA ALA A 164 20.03 -7.75 -11.90
C ALA A 164 19.07 -6.60 -12.20
N LEU A 165 18.42 -6.04 -11.17
CA LEU A 165 17.56 -4.86 -11.33
C LEU A 165 18.34 -3.67 -11.88
N GLU A 166 19.54 -3.41 -11.36
CA GLU A 166 20.40 -2.33 -11.85
C GLU A 166 20.74 -2.49 -13.35
N GLY A 167 20.94 -3.73 -13.80
CA GLY A 167 21.12 -4.09 -15.20
C GLY A 167 19.91 -3.77 -16.08
N LEU A 168 18.69 -3.88 -15.57
CA LEU A 168 17.44 -3.59 -16.28
C LEU A 168 17.20 -2.08 -16.50
N ALA A 169 17.88 -1.20 -15.75
CA ALA A 169 17.71 0.24 -15.91
C ALA A 169 18.11 0.69 -17.33
N THR A 170 17.23 1.44 -17.98
CA THR A 170 17.44 1.91 -19.37
C THR A 170 18.23 3.23 -19.35
N SER A 171 19.17 3.42 -20.27
CA SER A 171 19.91 4.69 -20.35
C SER A 171 19.02 5.81 -20.90
N LEU A 172 19.31 7.07 -20.54
CA LEU A 172 18.55 8.21 -21.08
C LEU A 172 18.62 8.27 -22.61
N ALA A 173 19.79 8.01 -23.20
CA ALA A 173 19.97 7.97 -24.65
C ALA A 173 19.09 6.89 -25.30
N SER A 174 19.00 5.71 -24.69
CA SER A 174 18.12 4.63 -25.15
C SER A 174 16.64 5.00 -25.04
N LEU A 175 16.23 5.74 -23.99
CA LEU A 175 14.86 6.26 -23.89
C LEU A 175 14.55 7.29 -24.98
N HIS A 176 15.47 8.23 -25.22
CA HIS A 176 15.32 9.21 -26.31
C HIS A 176 15.15 8.51 -27.66
N GLN A 177 15.96 7.48 -27.93
CA GLN A 177 15.85 6.69 -29.15
C GLN A 177 14.54 5.91 -29.23
N ALA A 178 14.13 5.23 -28.15
CA ALA A 178 12.91 4.45 -28.10
C ALA A 178 11.65 5.32 -28.28
N TRP A 179 11.69 6.57 -27.82
CA TRP A 179 10.57 7.50 -27.88
C TRP A 179 10.70 8.54 -28.99
N ALA A 180 11.68 8.39 -29.89
CA ALA A 180 11.93 9.34 -30.98
C ALA A 180 10.69 9.53 -31.89
N ARG A 181 9.88 8.48 -32.07
CA ARG A 181 8.64 8.53 -32.89
C ARG A 181 7.47 9.27 -32.23
N GLN A 182 7.60 9.68 -30.98
CA GLN A 182 6.54 10.36 -30.24
C GLN A 182 6.69 11.89 -30.26
N ASP A 183 7.68 12.41 -31.00
CA ASP A 183 7.93 13.84 -31.19
C ASP A 183 7.95 14.67 -29.89
N ILE A 184 8.49 14.09 -28.81
CA ILE A 184 8.60 14.78 -27.51
C ILE A 184 9.54 15.99 -27.67
N PRO A 185 9.05 17.23 -27.51
CA PRO A 185 9.89 18.43 -27.67
C PRO A 185 11.05 18.44 -26.67
N ALA A 186 12.23 18.91 -27.09
CA ALA A 186 13.39 19.02 -26.21
C ALA A 186 13.10 19.80 -24.91
N ALA A 187 12.25 20.83 -24.98
CA ALA A 187 11.85 21.65 -23.83
C ALA A 187 11.00 20.89 -22.78
N ARG A 188 10.39 19.75 -23.15
CA ARG A 188 9.60 18.91 -22.24
C ARG A 188 10.49 17.96 -21.43
N TRP A 189 11.68 17.64 -21.93
CA TRP A 189 12.61 16.80 -21.19
C TRP A 189 13.09 17.52 -19.92
N PRO A 190 12.95 16.89 -18.75
CA PRO A 190 13.40 17.49 -17.50
C PRO A 190 14.92 17.34 -17.36
N PRO A 191 15.56 18.11 -16.46
CA PRO A 191 16.97 17.95 -16.15
C PRO A 191 17.25 16.57 -15.56
N ASN A 192 18.51 16.13 -15.64
CA ASN A 192 18.95 14.88 -15.05
C ASN A 192 19.57 15.10 -13.68
N LEU A 193 19.19 14.27 -12.72
CA LEU A 193 19.77 14.23 -11.38
C LEU A 193 20.45 12.89 -11.16
N ASP A 194 21.61 12.90 -10.51
CA ASP A 194 22.16 11.66 -9.96
C ASP A 194 21.41 11.31 -8.66
N LEU A 195 21.20 10.03 -8.42
CA LEU A 195 20.51 9.53 -7.23
C LEU A 195 21.20 9.98 -5.93
N SER A 196 22.52 10.21 -5.97
CA SER A 196 23.30 10.75 -4.84
C SER A 196 23.07 12.25 -4.60
N ASP A 197 22.44 12.96 -5.53
CA ASP A 197 22.01 14.34 -5.37
C ASP A 197 20.62 14.45 -4.73
N LEU A 198 20.06 13.33 -4.26
CA LEU A 198 18.82 13.26 -3.50
C LEU A 198 19.08 12.75 -2.08
N CYS A 199 18.38 13.31 -1.12
CA CYS A 199 18.27 12.75 0.23
C CYS A 199 16.85 12.23 0.45
N LEU A 200 16.72 10.97 0.83
CA LEU A 200 15.46 10.41 1.32
C LEU A 200 14.99 11.20 2.55
N ILE A 201 13.71 11.51 2.60
CA ILE A 201 13.02 12.01 3.80
C ILE A 201 12.18 10.87 4.40
N ARG A 202 11.39 10.21 3.53
CA ARG A 202 10.48 9.14 3.93
C ARG A 202 10.11 8.23 2.76
N GLN A 203 9.97 6.93 2.98
CA GLN A 203 9.30 6.03 2.03
C GLN A 203 7.79 6.10 2.24
N LEU A 204 7.02 6.59 1.26
CA LEU A 204 5.57 6.76 1.40
C LEU A 204 4.79 5.52 0.93
N HIS A 205 5.24 4.90 -0.16
CA HIS A 205 4.61 3.72 -0.76
C HIS A 205 5.66 2.82 -1.45
N ASP A 206 5.25 1.73 -2.08
CA ASP A 206 6.13 0.80 -2.80
C ASP A 206 6.88 1.42 -4.00
N SER A 207 6.38 2.50 -4.59
CA SER A 207 7.02 3.20 -5.71
C SER A 207 7.24 4.68 -5.44
N VAL A 208 6.91 5.17 -4.24
CA VAL A 208 6.86 6.62 -3.94
C VAL A 208 7.70 6.93 -2.71
N SER A 209 8.72 7.75 -2.90
CA SER A 209 9.61 8.24 -1.84
C SER A 209 9.53 9.75 -1.76
N LEU A 210 9.42 10.31 -0.56
CA LEU A 210 9.59 11.74 -0.32
C LEU A 210 11.08 12.04 -0.22
N VAL A 211 11.58 12.97 -1.02
CA VAL A 211 13.02 13.30 -1.10
C VAL A 211 13.24 14.80 -1.04
N LYS A 212 14.44 15.20 -0.60
CA LYS A 212 14.98 16.54 -0.74
C LYS A 212 16.01 16.54 -1.86
N VAL A 213 15.91 17.49 -2.79
CA VAL A 213 16.94 17.70 -3.81
C VAL A 213 18.12 18.42 -3.16
N LEU A 214 19.27 17.76 -3.12
CA LEU A 214 20.49 18.32 -2.53
C LEU A 214 21.22 19.24 -3.51
N ARG A 215 21.29 18.84 -4.78
CA ARG A 215 21.99 19.57 -5.84
C ARG A 215 21.27 19.37 -7.18
N CYS A 216 21.20 20.41 -8.00
CA CYS A 216 20.78 20.31 -9.40
C CYS A 216 21.51 21.36 -10.22
N LYS A 217 22.46 20.94 -11.06
CA LYS A 217 23.27 21.88 -11.85
C LYS A 217 22.47 22.54 -12.97
N GLU A 218 21.63 21.76 -13.64
CA GLU A 218 20.83 22.21 -14.79
C GLU A 218 19.66 23.12 -14.38
N ARG A 219 19.11 22.93 -13.18
CA ARG A 219 18.01 23.74 -12.62
C ARG A 219 18.23 24.04 -11.14
N PRO A 220 19.05 25.05 -10.80
CA PRO A 220 19.37 25.40 -9.41
C PRO A 220 18.15 25.68 -8.52
N GLN A 221 17.03 26.13 -9.09
CA GLN A 221 15.77 26.36 -8.38
C GLN A 221 15.17 25.09 -7.75
N LEU A 222 15.57 23.90 -8.19
CA LEU A 222 15.17 22.64 -7.56
C LEU A 222 15.94 22.36 -6.28
N GLN A 223 17.11 22.99 -6.06
CA GLN A 223 17.93 22.74 -4.88
C GLN A 223 17.17 23.11 -3.59
N GLY A 224 17.18 22.21 -2.62
CA GLY A 224 16.46 22.34 -1.35
C GLY A 224 14.97 21.99 -1.43
N MET A 225 14.40 21.82 -2.64
CA MET A 225 13.01 21.47 -2.84
C MET A 225 12.70 20.08 -2.30
N THR A 226 11.54 19.95 -1.65
CA THR A 226 10.95 18.65 -1.34
C THR A 226 10.12 18.17 -2.53
N ALA A 227 10.41 16.97 -3.00
CA ALA A 227 9.78 16.38 -4.18
C ALA A 227 9.40 14.92 -3.92
N VAL A 228 8.54 14.39 -4.76
CA VAL A 228 8.21 12.96 -4.80
C VAL A 228 9.14 12.30 -5.80
N PHE A 229 9.98 11.37 -5.34
CA PHE A 229 10.72 10.47 -6.21
C PHE A 229 9.89 9.21 -6.46
N LYS A 230 9.44 9.07 -7.70
CA LYS A 230 8.70 7.89 -8.16
C LYS A 230 9.66 6.91 -8.83
N SER A 231 9.71 5.69 -8.32
CA SER A 231 10.73 4.71 -8.66
C SER A 231 10.25 3.27 -8.51
N GLY A 232 10.75 2.38 -9.37
CA GLY A 232 10.39 0.96 -9.33
C GLY A 232 11.23 0.19 -8.31
N SER A 233 10.67 -0.88 -7.75
CA SER A 233 11.38 -1.76 -6.82
C SER A 233 11.82 -3.10 -7.40
N ASP A 234 11.16 -3.55 -8.45
CA ASP A 234 11.32 -4.89 -9.05
C ASP A 234 11.44 -4.82 -10.59
N ASP A 235 10.88 -3.78 -11.21
CA ASP A 235 11.10 -3.38 -12.59
C ASP A 235 10.90 -1.86 -12.73
N PHE A 236 11.26 -1.29 -13.88
CA PHE A 236 11.10 0.14 -14.18
C PHE A 236 10.03 0.43 -15.24
N HIS A 237 9.38 -0.59 -15.80
CA HIS A 237 8.55 -0.41 -16.99
C HIS A 237 7.34 0.48 -16.71
N HIS A 238 6.66 0.26 -15.59
CA HIS A 238 5.49 1.06 -15.19
C HIS A 238 5.83 2.52 -14.91
N VAL A 239 6.94 2.77 -14.23
CA VAL A 239 7.42 4.12 -13.93
C VAL A 239 7.87 4.84 -15.21
N LEU A 240 8.58 4.15 -16.10
CA LEU A 240 8.99 4.73 -17.39
C LEU A 240 7.81 4.99 -18.32
N HIS A 241 6.76 4.16 -18.24
CA HIS A 241 5.51 4.38 -18.96
C HIS A 241 4.79 5.65 -18.48
N GLU A 242 4.66 5.85 -17.17
CA GLU A 242 4.10 7.10 -16.64
C GLU A 242 4.94 8.32 -17.01
N LEU A 243 6.27 8.21 -16.92
CA LEU A 243 7.17 9.27 -17.40
C LEU A 243 6.88 9.61 -18.86
N ASN A 244 6.73 8.59 -19.71
CA ASN A 244 6.41 8.76 -21.11
C ASN A 244 5.07 9.49 -21.33
N LEU A 245 4.02 9.09 -20.60
CA LEU A 245 2.71 9.74 -20.65
C LEU A 245 2.79 11.21 -20.21
N LEU A 246 3.49 11.51 -19.11
CA LEU A 246 3.60 12.89 -18.62
C LEU A 246 4.39 13.81 -19.56
N LEU A 247 5.32 13.26 -20.34
CA LEU A 247 6.08 14.03 -21.34
C LEU A 247 5.27 14.28 -22.61
N THR A 248 4.38 13.35 -22.98
CA THR A 248 3.63 13.37 -24.26
C THR A 248 2.27 14.06 -24.15
N ILE A 249 1.54 13.86 -23.05
CA ILE A 249 0.20 14.40 -22.88
C ILE A 249 0.28 15.93 -22.69
N PRO A 250 -0.61 16.73 -23.32
CA PRO A 250 -0.65 18.17 -23.06
C PRO A 250 -0.89 18.48 -21.57
N PRO A 251 -0.33 19.56 -20.99
CA PRO A 251 -0.55 19.89 -19.59
C PRO A 251 -2.03 20.12 -19.28
N HIS A 252 -2.46 19.76 -18.07
CA HIS A 252 -3.80 19.99 -17.55
C HIS A 252 -3.71 20.29 -16.06
N SER A 253 -4.48 21.25 -15.55
CA SER A 253 -4.42 21.70 -14.14
C SER A 253 -4.76 20.61 -13.12
N ASN A 254 -5.65 19.68 -13.48
CA ASN A 254 -6.08 18.58 -12.62
C ASN A 254 -5.39 17.24 -12.91
N ILE A 255 -4.25 17.25 -13.62
CA ILE A 255 -3.35 16.11 -13.76
C ILE A 255 -2.02 16.52 -13.14
N VAL A 256 -1.31 15.60 -12.49
CA VAL A 256 0.01 15.88 -11.93
C VAL A 256 0.91 16.56 -12.98
N GLY A 257 1.56 17.64 -12.54
CA GLY A 257 2.38 18.47 -13.42
C GLY A 257 3.54 17.71 -14.08
N PRO A 258 4.23 18.34 -15.04
CA PRO A 258 5.33 17.71 -15.73
C PRO A 258 6.43 17.26 -14.74
N PRO A 259 7.20 16.22 -15.08
CA PRO A 259 8.31 15.75 -14.25
C PRO A 259 9.30 16.89 -13.97
N LEU A 260 9.75 16.99 -12.72
CA LEU A 260 10.71 18.01 -12.30
C LEU A 260 12.14 17.67 -12.72
N ALA A 261 12.49 16.38 -12.67
CA ALA A 261 13.79 15.83 -13.03
C ALA A 261 13.67 14.34 -13.35
N THR A 262 14.50 13.82 -14.25
CA THR A 262 14.79 12.39 -14.35
C THR A 262 15.87 12.02 -13.34
N VAL A 263 15.76 10.86 -12.71
CA VAL A 263 16.73 10.41 -11.70
C VAL A 263 17.52 9.24 -12.25
N THR A 264 18.84 9.39 -12.23
CA THR A 264 19.80 8.47 -12.81
C THR A 264 20.78 7.96 -11.76
N LYS A 265 21.39 6.81 -12.02
CA LYS A 265 22.54 6.32 -11.24
C LYS A 265 23.49 5.64 -12.18
N LYS A 266 24.80 5.89 -11.99
CA LYS A 266 25.83 5.13 -12.66
C LYS A 266 25.85 3.69 -12.11
N SER A 267 25.63 2.73 -13.00
CA SER A 267 25.77 1.31 -12.71
C SER A 267 27.19 1.01 -12.26
N SER A 268 27.33 0.18 -11.22
CA SER A 268 28.64 -0.30 -10.78
C SER A 268 29.29 -1.22 -11.83
N PHE A 269 28.50 -1.81 -12.74
CA PHE A 269 28.97 -2.64 -13.86
C PHE A 269 28.79 -1.91 -15.20
N GLY A 270 29.88 -1.81 -15.98
CA GLY A 270 29.87 -1.25 -17.35
C GLY A 270 29.65 0.26 -17.44
N GLY A 271 29.50 0.97 -16.32
CA GLY A 271 29.44 2.44 -16.29
C GLY A 271 28.18 3.08 -16.89
N LYS A 272 27.19 2.30 -17.30
CA LYS A 272 25.90 2.77 -17.83
C LYS A 272 25.21 3.69 -16.82
N GLN A 273 24.80 4.88 -17.26
CA GLN A 273 23.94 5.77 -16.47
C GLN A 273 22.48 5.41 -16.74
N GLY A 274 21.92 4.57 -15.86
CA GLY A 274 20.54 4.10 -15.97
C GLY A 274 19.55 5.11 -15.37
N VAL A 275 18.34 5.15 -15.89
CA VAL A 275 17.20 5.89 -15.33
C VAL A 275 16.44 4.99 -14.37
N TYR A 276 16.26 5.44 -13.12
CA TYR A 276 15.62 4.67 -12.04
C TYR A 276 14.23 5.21 -11.68
N GLY A 277 13.88 6.37 -12.23
CA GLY A 277 12.62 7.03 -11.99
C GLY A 277 12.70 8.53 -12.31
N PHE A 278 11.78 9.29 -11.73
CA PHE A 278 11.68 10.73 -11.95
C PHE A 278 11.06 11.42 -10.73
N LEU A 279 11.25 12.73 -10.67
CA LEU A 279 10.71 13.60 -9.62
C LEU A 279 9.38 14.21 -10.06
N LEU A 280 8.43 14.25 -9.13
CA LEU A 280 7.15 14.94 -9.26
C LEU A 280 7.02 16.01 -8.15
N PRO A 281 6.18 17.04 -8.37
CA PRO A 281 5.81 17.97 -7.31
C PRO A 281 5.23 17.24 -6.09
N TYR A 282 5.65 17.65 -4.90
CA TYR A 282 5.05 17.16 -3.66
C TYR A 282 3.77 17.93 -3.33
N LEU A 283 2.67 17.20 -3.12
CA LEU A 283 1.37 17.73 -2.75
C LEU A 283 1.10 17.45 -1.26
N PRO A 284 1.41 18.41 -0.35
CA PRO A 284 1.38 18.17 1.10
C PRO A 284 -0.02 17.94 1.66
N SER A 285 -1.06 18.40 0.95
CA SER A 285 -2.45 18.20 1.37
C SER A 285 -2.86 16.72 1.34
N GLY A 286 -2.12 15.84 0.65
CA GLY A 286 -2.38 14.41 0.64
C GLY A 286 -3.62 14.01 -0.16
N SER A 287 -3.97 12.72 -0.12
CA SER A 287 -5.00 12.14 -0.99
C SER A 287 -6.41 12.34 -0.44
N LEU A 288 -7.40 12.34 -1.34
CA LEU A 288 -8.80 12.39 -0.97
C LEU A 288 -9.21 11.20 -0.10
N ARG A 289 -8.58 10.04 -0.25
CA ARG A 289 -8.81 8.87 0.62
C ARG A 289 -8.72 9.22 2.10
N ASP A 290 -7.68 9.96 2.51
CA ASP A 290 -7.45 10.28 3.92
C ASP A 290 -8.32 11.45 4.37
N LYS A 291 -8.65 12.37 3.45
CA LYS A 291 -9.40 13.59 3.73
C LYS A 291 -10.91 13.38 3.81
N LEU A 292 -11.47 12.58 2.91
CA LEU A 292 -12.93 12.40 2.80
C LEU A 292 -13.55 11.90 4.12
N PRO A 293 -13.08 10.81 4.75
CA PRO A 293 -13.66 10.35 6.01
C PRO A 293 -13.47 11.35 7.15
N ALA A 294 -12.33 12.02 7.22
CA ALA A 294 -12.04 13.01 8.25
C ALA A 294 -12.98 14.23 8.16
N TYR A 295 -13.20 14.76 6.96
CA TYR A 295 -14.14 15.87 6.75
C TYR A 295 -15.59 15.43 6.93
N SER A 296 -15.92 14.21 6.54
CA SER A 296 -17.23 13.59 6.67
C SER A 296 -17.63 13.42 8.15
N PHE A 297 -16.68 13.03 9.00
CA PHE A 297 -16.86 12.94 10.46
C PHE A 297 -17.01 14.34 11.09
N ALA A 298 -16.20 15.30 10.64
CA ALA A 298 -16.24 16.67 11.16
C ALA A 298 -17.41 17.52 10.60
N GLN A 299 -18.21 17.00 9.67
CA GLN A 299 -19.25 17.73 8.91
C GLN A 299 -18.74 19.02 8.22
N ARG A 300 -17.50 18.99 7.72
CA ARG A 300 -16.80 20.17 7.17
C ARG A 300 -16.78 20.28 5.65
N LEU A 301 -17.34 19.29 4.94
CA LEU A 301 -17.28 19.25 3.48
C LEU A 301 -18.62 19.62 2.86
N ASP A 302 -18.69 20.82 2.31
CA ASP A 302 -19.88 21.29 1.60
C ASP A 302 -20.08 20.60 0.24
N THR A 303 -21.29 20.72 -0.30
CA THR A 303 -21.67 20.11 -1.57
C THR A 303 -20.94 20.76 -2.75
N ALA A 304 -20.64 22.06 -2.69
CA ALA A 304 -19.98 22.78 -3.76
C ALA A 304 -18.56 22.25 -4.00
N THR A 305 -17.81 21.98 -2.93
CA THR A 305 -16.46 21.41 -2.97
C THR A 305 -16.49 19.99 -3.53
N LYS A 306 -17.46 19.16 -3.10
CA LYS A 306 -17.65 17.81 -3.66
C LYS A 306 -17.88 17.83 -5.17
N ILE A 307 -18.79 18.70 -5.63
CA ILE A 307 -19.05 18.89 -7.06
C ILE A 307 -17.79 19.35 -7.77
N CYS A 308 -17.08 20.33 -7.23
CA CYS A 308 -15.84 20.87 -7.80
C CYS A 308 -14.80 19.76 -8.03
N TRP A 309 -14.51 18.95 -7.01
CA TRP A 309 -13.56 17.84 -7.13
C TRP A 309 -14.00 16.81 -8.17
N CYS A 310 -15.28 16.44 -8.20
CA CYS A 310 -15.82 15.53 -9.21
C CYS A 310 -15.64 16.10 -10.62
N THR A 311 -16.00 17.38 -10.85
CA THR A 311 -15.86 18.05 -12.15
C THR A 311 -14.40 18.12 -12.59
N GLN A 312 -13.47 18.42 -11.69
CA GLN A 312 -12.03 18.49 -11.97
C GLN A 312 -11.45 17.14 -12.38
N VAL A 313 -11.81 16.09 -11.66
CA VAL A 313 -11.41 14.71 -12.01
C VAL A 313 -12.03 14.31 -13.35
N THR A 314 -13.31 14.60 -13.59
CA THR A 314 -13.94 14.35 -14.90
C THR A 314 -13.20 15.08 -16.03
N SER A 315 -12.84 16.35 -15.84
CA SER A 315 -12.07 17.13 -16.82
C SER A 315 -10.72 16.47 -17.13
N ALA A 316 -10.00 16.02 -16.10
CA ALA A 316 -8.74 15.30 -16.27
C ALA A 316 -8.91 14.00 -17.08
N LEU A 317 -9.96 13.21 -16.81
CA LEU A 317 -10.23 11.97 -17.54
C LEU A 317 -10.57 12.24 -19.01
N ILE A 318 -11.40 13.25 -19.30
CA ILE A 318 -11.72 13.67 -20.67
C ILE A 318 -10.42 14.08 -21.38
N HIS A 319 -9.57 14.86 -20.73
CA HIS A 319 -8.30 15.31 -21.30
C HIS A 319 -7.36 14.14 -21.62
N LEU A 320 -7.21 13.18 -20.72
CA LEU A 320 -6.43 11.95 -20.97
C LEU A 320 -6.97 11.17 -22.16
N PHE A 321 -8.29 11.03 -22.26
CA PHE A 321 -8.95 10.25 -23.29
C PHE A 321 -8.91 10.90 -24.67
N GLU A 322 -9.20 12.21 -24.74
CA GLU A 322 -9.29 12.96 -25.99
C GLU A 322 -7.93 13.45 -26.48
N LYS A 323 -7.17 14.10 -25.60
CA LYS A 323 -5.89 14.75 -25.93
C LYS A 323 -4.71 13.82 -25.74
N GLY A 324 -4.71 13.07 -24.63
CA GLY A 324 -3.67 12.09 -24.33
C GLY A 324 -3.80 10.78 -25.13
N ARG A 325 -4.95 10.54 -25.78
CA ARG A 325 -5.26 9.31 -26.53
C ARG A 325 -4.98 8.04 -25.70
N THR A 326 -5.21 8.12 -24.40
CA THR A 326 -4.95 7.04 -23.44
C THR A 326 -6.15 6.88 -22.51
N PHE A 327 -6.12 5.87 -21.64
CA PHE A 327 -7.14 5.64 -20.62
C PHE A 327 -6.55 5.73 -19.22
N TYR A 328 -7.41 5.92 -18.22
CA TYR A 328 -7.01 5.88 -16.82
C TYR A 328 -7.65 4.66 -16.15
N SER A 329 -6.82 3.74 -15.64
CA SER A 329 -7.27 2.39 -15.26
C SER A 329 -7.38 2.14 -13.76
N ASP A 330 -7.09 3.12 -12.91
CA ASP A 330 -7.06 2.93 -11.45
C ASP A 330 -7.64 4.14 -10.70
N LEU A 331 -8.83 4.62 -11.12
CA LEU A 331 -9.46 5.79 -10.47
C LEU A 331 -10.04 5.41 -9.11
N ARG A 332 -9.46 6.00 -8.07
CA ARG A 332 -9.88 5.88 -6.67
C ARG A 332 -9.41 7.10 -5.85
N PRO A 333 -10.00 7.36 -4.67
CA PRO A 333 -9.59 8.46 -3.80
C PRO A 333 -8.11 8.48 -3.42
N ASP A 334 -7.42 7.33 -3.42
CA ASP A 334 -5.97 7.23 -3.18
C ASP A 334 -5.15 7.98 -4.25
N ASN A 335 -5.62 7.95 -5.50
CA ASN A 335 -4.88 8.45 -6.66
C ASN A 335 -5.29 9.89 -7.04
N VAL A 336 -6.15 10.52 -6.23
CA VAL A 336 -6.53 11.92 -6.35
C VAL A 336 -5.99 12.68 -5.14
N LEU A 337 -5.03 13.55 -5.38
CA LEU A 337 -4.38 14.39 -4.39
C LEU A 337 -4.98 15.80 -4.39
N LEU A 338 -4.82 16.53 -3.30
CA LEU A 338 -5.15 17.95 -3.24
C LEU A 338 -3.88 18.80 -3.37
N ASP A 339 -3.95 19.85 -4.17
CA ASP A 339 -2.88 20.85 -4.19
C ASP A 339 -2.99 21.84 -3.01
N ASN A 340 -2.15 22.88 -3.03
CA ASN A 340 -2.12 23.90 -1.98
C ASN A 340 -3.36 24.83 -2.01
N GLN A 341 -4.11 24.82 -3.12
CA GLN A 341 -5.35 25.57 -3.29
C GLN A 341 -6.58 24.69 -3.04
N GLY A 342 -6.39 23.44 -2.60
CA GLY A 342 -7.46 22.49 -2.35
C GLY A 342 -8.12 21.95 -3.62
N GLN A 343 -7.48 22.09 -4.78
CA GLN A 343 -7.97 21.57 -6.07
C GLN A 343 -7.55 20.11 -6.24
N ALA A 344 -8.40 19.32 -6.88
CA ALA A 344 -8.14 17.90 -7.14
C ALA A 344 -7.12 17.73 -8.27
N VAL A 345 -6.12 16.90 -8.03
CA VAL A 345 -5.05 16.54 -8.98
C VAL A 345 -4.99 15.03 -9.11
N LEU A 346 -5.20 14.53 -10.33
CA LEU A 346 -5.09 13.13 -10.67
C LEU A 346 -3.63 12.73 -10.84
N CYS A 347 -3.20 11.70 -10.13
CA CYS A 347 -1.83 11.19 -10.14
C CYS A 347 -1.82 9.71 -10.57
N ASP A 348 -0.64 9.09 -10.61
CA ASP A 348 -0.46 7.65 -10.84
C ASP A 348 -0.97 7.14 -12.20
N LEU A 349 -0.23 7.48 -13.26
CA LEU A 349 -0.54 7.05 -14.64
C LEU A 349 0.18 5.75 -15.05
N GLU A 350 0.63 4.94 -14.07
CA GLU A 350 1.41 3.72 -14.32
C GLU A 350 0.63 2.60 -15.04
N GLN A 351 -0.71 2.71 -15.06
CA GLN A 351 -1.64 1.75 -15.68
C GLN A 351 -1.42 0.28 -15.24
N ARG A 352 -1.16 0.04 -13.94
CA ARG A 352 -0.99 -1.32 -13.37
C ARG A 352 -2.28 -2.12 -13.25
N GLY A 353 -3.43 -1.52 -13.52
CA GLY A 353 -4.75 -2.10 -13.29
C GLY A 353 -5.39 -1.59 -12.00
N SER A 354 -6.64 -2.02 -11.76
CA SER A 354 -7.45 -1.61 -10.62
C SER A 354 -7.47 -2.66 -9.52
N TRP A 355 -7.71 -2.22 -8.28
CA TRP A 355 -8.17 -3.13 -7.23
C TRP A 355 -9.53 -3.74 -7.58
N HIS A 356 -9.81 -4.93 -7.06
CA HIS A 356 -10.98 -5.70 -7.44
C HIS A 356 -12.31 -4.99 -7.12
N GLU A 357 -12.33 -4.14 -6.11
CA GLU A 357 -13.49 -3.34 -5.70
C GLU A 357 -13.77 -2.18 -6.64
N TRP A 358 -12.75 -1.71 -7.35
CA TRP A 358 -12.80 -0.55 -8.25
C TRP A 358 -12.86 -0.96 -9.72
N CYS A 359 -12.50 -2.19 -10.03
CA CYS A 359 -12.37 -2.66 -11.40
C CYS A 359 -13.74 -2.75 -12.11
N PRO A 360 -13.88 -2.18 -13.32
CA PRO A 360 -15.05 -2.36 -14.17
C PRO A 360 -15.31 -3.84 -14.48
N PRO A 361 -16.57 -4.31 -14.56
CA PRO A 361 -16.89 -5.73 -14.79
C PRO A 361 -16.21 -6.34 -16.03
N GLU A 362 -16.17 -5.59 -17.13
CA GLU A 362 -15.56 -5.97 -18.40
C GLU A 362 -14.03 -6.15 -18.32
N VAL A 363 -13.37 -5.57 -17.31
CA VAL A 363 -11.95 -5.74 -17.02
C VAL A 363 -11.75 -6.79 -15.93
N LEU A 364 -12.58 -6.77 -14.88
CA LEU A 364 -12.45 -7.57 -13.68
C LEU A 364 -12.44 -9.07 -13.98
N TYR A 365 -13.42 -9.56 -14.74
CA TYR A 365 -13.52 -11.00 -15.02
C TYR A 365 -12.36 -11.51 -15.90
N PRO A 366 -11.98 -10.85 -17.02
CA PRO A 366 -10.77 -11.21 -17.74
C PRO A 366 -9.50 -11.15 -16.88
N GLN A 367 -9.35 -10.13 -16.03
CA GLN A 367 -8.19 -10.02 -15.14
C GLN A 367 -8.11 -11.19 -14.16
N TYR A 368 -9.23 -11.66 -13.62
CA TYR A 368 -9.24 -12.86 -12.78
C TYR A 368 -8.74 -14.09 -13.54
N VAL A 369 -9.17 -14.28 -14.78
CA VAL A 369 -8.72 -15.41 -15.61
C VAL A 369 -7.22 -15.32 -15.92
N GLU A 370 -6.72 -14.13 -16.27
CA GLU A 370 -5.28 -13.88 -16.50
C GLU A 370 -4.47 -14.12 -15.21
N ASN A 371 -4.96 -13.68 -14.04
CA ASN A 371 -4.30 -13.94 -12.77
C ASN A 371 -4.25 -15.45 -12.44
N LEU A 372 -5.31 -16.20 -12.74
CA LEU A 372 -5.35 -17.65 -12.57
C LEU A 372 -4.42 -18.39 -13.54
N LEU A 373 -4.31 -17.91 -14.78
CA LEU A 373 -3.36 -18.45 -15.77
C LEU A 373 -1.90 -18.29 -15.31
N ASN A 374 -1.59 -17.14 -14.70
CA ASN A 374 -0.25 -16.84 -14.20
C ASN A 374 0.05 -17.55 -12.86
N ASN A 375 -0.96 -17.79 -12.03
CA ASN A 375 -0.83 -18.48 -10.74
C ASN A 375 -1.18 -19.97 -10.88
N GLN A 376 -0.17 -20.83 -11.10
CA GLN A 376 -0.37 -22.28 -11.20
C GLN A 376 -0.75 -22.98 -9.88
N GLN A 377 -0.84 -22.24 -8.77
CA GLN A 377 -1.16 -22.79 -7.45
C GLN A 377 -2.67 -22.66 -7.18
N GLY A 378 -3.44 -23.70 -7.53
CA GLY A 378 -4.85 -23.80 -7.21
C GLY A 378 -5.44 -25.15 -7.62
N SER A 379 -6.39 -25.68 -6.84
CA SER A 379 -7.18 -26.86 -7.22
C SER A 379 -8.02 -26.51 -8.45
N LYS A 380 -7.64 -27.03 -9.61
CA LYS A 380 -8.36 -26.82 -10.87
C LYS A 380 -9.56 -27.76 -10.92
N THR A 381 -10.76 -27.19 -10.88
CA THR A 381 -11.98 -27.95 -11.18
C THR A 381 -12.20 -27.95 -12.70
N PRO A 382 -12.83 -28.98 -13.29
CA PRO A 382 -13.11 -29.03 -14.74
C PRO A 382 -13.87 -27.81 -15.29
N ALA A 383 -14.71 -27.18 -14.45
CA ALA A 383 -15.42 -25.95 -14.79
C ALA A 383 -14.46 -24.77 -15.01
N TRP A 384 -13.40 -24.68 -14.22
CA TRP A 384 -12.37 -23.64 -14.34
C TRP A 384 -11.52 -23.83 -15.59
N ASP A 385 -11.11 -25.07 -15.88
CA ASP A 385 -10.35 -25.38 -17.09
C ASP A 385 -11.15 -25.05 -18.36
N SER A 386 -12.45 -25.35 -18.34
CA SER A 386 -13.36 -25.01 -19.45
C SER A 386 -13.48 -23.49 -19.65
N LEU A 387 -13.56 -22.72 -18.55
CA LEU A 387 -13.63 -21.25 -18.59
C LEU A 387 -12.32 -20.63 -19.09
N ILE A 388 -11.19 -21.12 -18.60
CA ILE A 388 -9.86 -20.71 -19.06
C ILE A 388 -9.70 -21.03 -20.55
N ALA A 389 -10.04 -22.25 -20.99
CA ALA A 389 -9.95 -22.64 -22.39
C ALA A 389 -10.88 -21.81 -23.29
N ALA A 390 -12.07 -21.44 -22.81
CA ALA A 390 -12.95 -20.52 -23.53
C ALA A 390 -12.35 -19.11 -23.66
N TYR A 391 -11.76 -18.59 -22.59
CA TYR A 391 -11.08 -17.30 -22.61
C TYR A 391 -9.87 -17.30 -23.55
N VAL A 392 -8.99 -18.30 -23.45
CA VAL A 392 -7.80 -18.44 -24.29
C VAL A 392 -8.16 -18.55 -25.78
N ARG A 393 -9.24 -19.25 -26.13
CA ARG A 393 -9.73 -19.32 -27.53
C ARG A 393 -10.24 -17.99 -28.07
N LYS A 394 -10.86 -17.17 -27.22
CA LYS A 394 -11.36 -15.83 -27.57
C LYS A 394 -10.29 -14.75 -27.42
N ARG A 395 -9.13 -15.09 -26.89
CA ARG A 395 -8.02 -14.17 -26.69
C ARG A 395 -7.57 -13.68 -28.06
N PRO A 396 -7.57 -12.37 -28.33
CA PRO A 396 -7.00 -11.85 -29.55
C PRO A 396 -5.55 -12.35 -29.66
N THR A 397 -5.22 -13.04 -30.75
CA THR A 397 -3.84 -13.35 -31.11
C THR A 397 -3.14 -12.00 -31.29
N GLN A 398 -2.27 -11.64 -30.35
CA GLN A 398 -1.55 -10.36 -30.43
C GLN A 398 -0.61 -10.42 -31.63
N VAL A 399 -0.91 -9.62 -32.66
CA VAL A 399 -0.02 -9.39 -33.80
C VAL A 399 0.98 -8.31 -33.38
N GLY A 400 2.26 -8.70 -33.25
CA GLY A 400 3.39 -7.79 -32.99
C GLY A 400 3.87 -7.74 -31.53
N GLU A 401 5.11 -7.26 -31.36
CA GLU A 401 5.74 -7.00 -30.06
C GLU A 401 4.90 -6.00 -29.26
N THR A 402 4.08 -6.49 -28.34
CA THR A 402 3.33 -5.61 -27.42
C THR A 402 4.27 -5.14 -26.30
N SER A 403 4.16 -3.86 -25.92
CA SER A 403 4.99 -3.32 -24.84
C SER A 403 4.74 -4.06 -23.52
N PHE A 404 5.70 -4.04 -22.59
CA PHE A 404 5.57 -4.70 -21.28
C PHE A 404 4.26 -4.37 -20.57
N ILE A 405 3.83 -3.10 -20.63
CA ILE A 405 2.60 -2.60 -20.00
C ILE A 405 1.36 -3.28 -20.59
N HIS A 406 1.32 -3.46 -21.91
CA HIS A 406 0.22 -4.16 -22.58
C HIS A 406 0.12 -5.61 -22.10
N SER A 407 1.27 -6.25 -21.86
CA SER A 407 1.30 -7.64 -21.39
C SER A 407 0.80 -7.81 -19.94
N LYS A 408 0.98 -6.78 -19.10
CA LYS A 408 0.59 -6.80 -17.67
C LYS A 408 -0.83 -6.31 -17.44
N ASN A 409 -1.36 -5.43 -18.30
CA ASN A 409 -2.71 -4.90 -18.20
C ASN A 409 -3.58 -5.26 -19.42
N ARG A 410 -3.44 -6.50 -19.91
CA ARG A 410 -4.09 -6.99 -21.14
C ARG A 410 -5.60 -6.70 -21.22
N PRO A 411 -6.40 -6.91 -20.15
CA PRO A 411 -7.83 -6.67 -20.21
C PRO A 411 -8.19 -5.25 -20.67
N TRP A 412 -7.50 -4.23 -20.15
CA TRP A 412 -7.73 -2.84 -20.57
C TRP A 412 -7.31 -2.57 -22.02
N PHE A 413 -6.16 -3.10 -22.46
CA PHE A 413 -5.68 -2.92 -23.83
C PHE A 413 -6.47 -3.72 -24.87
N ALA A 414 -7.19 -4.77 -24.45
CA ALA A 414 -8.07 -5.55 -25.32
C ALA A 414 -9.41 -4.86 -25.59
N LEU A 415 -9.80 -3.88 -24.77
CA LEU A 415 -11.03 -3.12 -24.95
C LEU A 415 -10.92 -2.18 -26.16
N SER A 416 -12.04 -2.01 -26.88
CA SER A 416 -12.16 -0.92 -27.86
C SER A 416 -12.10 0.43 -27.15
N ARG A 417 -11.71 1.50 -27.84
CA ARG A 417 -11.64 2.85 -27.27
C ARG A 417 -12.94 3.29 -26.60
N GLN A 418 -14.09 2.98 -27.21
CA GLN A 418 -15.40 3.25 -26.61
C GLN A 418 -15.65 2.43 -25.32
N SER A 419 -15.17 1.19 -25.27
CA SER A 419 -15.31 0.34 -24.08
C SER A 419 -14.35 0.80 -22.97
N GLN A 420 -13.15 1.28 -23.32
CA GLN A 420 -12.23 1.91 -22.36
C GLN A 420 -12.84 3.16 -21.74
N GLU A 421 -13.52 3.99 -22.54
CA GLU A 421 -14.25 5.16 -22.04
C GLU A 421 -15.35 4.76 -21.05
N LYS A 422 -16.18 3.78 -21.41
CA LYS A 422 -17.22 3.26 -20.51
C LYS A 422 -16.65 2.71 -19.21
N ALA A 423 -15.54 1.98 -19.28
CA ALA A 423 -14.80 1.48 -18.12
C ALA A 423 -14.30 2.63 -17.23
N MET A 424 -13.81 3.73 -17.82
CA MET A 424 -13.44 4.95 -17.08
C MET A 424 -14.67 5.61 -16.44
N VAL A 425 -15.79 5.70 -17.14
CA VAL A 425 -17.05 6.25 -16.59
C VAL A 425 -17.56 5.41 -15.42
N TYR A 426 -17.43 4.09 -15.49
CA TYR A 426 -17.77 3.20 -14.38
C TYR A 426 -16.97 3.54 -13.12
N THR A 427 -15.64 3.63 -13.24
CA THR A 427 -14.78 3.99 -12.10
C THR A 427 -15.02 5.42 -11.60
N LEU A 428 -15.37 6.36 -12.50
CA LEU A 428 -15.79 7.71 -12.14
C LEU A 428 -17.09 7.69 -11.30
N GLY A 429 -18.05 6.84 -11.64
CA GLY A 429 -19.27 6.67 -10.84
C GLY A 429 -18.99 6.22 -9.41
N LEU A 430 -18.07 5.25 -9.25
CA LEU A 430 -17.61 4.79 -7.93
C LEU A 430 -16.84 5.89 -7.17
N PHE A 431 -16.05 6.69 -7.88
CA PHE A 431 -15.34 7.83 -7.29
C PHE A 431 -16.32 8.89 -6.77
N ILE A 432 -17.31 9.29 -7.58
CA ILE A 432 -18.37 10.24 -7.19
C ILE A 432 -19.11 9.72 -5.96
N TYR A 433 -19.46 8.43 -5.93
CA TYR A 433 -20.05 7.79 -4.76
C TYR A 433 -19.21 8.01 -3.49
N CYS A 434 -17.91 7.69 -3.54
CA CYS A 434 -17.01 7.87 -2.39
C CYS A 434 -16.89 9.35 -1.95
N VAL A 435 -16.83 10.29 -2.89
CA VAL A 435 -16.75 11.73 -2.57
C VAL A 435 -18.02 12.20 -1.83
N PHE A 436 -19.20 11.80 -2.30
CA PHE A 436 -20.46 12.26 -1.71
C PHE A 436 -20.79 11.60 -0.38
N GLU A 437 -20.50 10.31 -0.24
CA GLU A 437 -20.64 9.57 1.02
C GLU A 437 -19.49 9.87 2.01
N GLY A 438 -18.39 10.45 1.53
CA GLY A 438 -17.23 10.80 2.36
C GLY A 438 -16.45 9.57 2.80
N LEU A 439 -16.14 8.68 1.87
CA LEU A 439 -15.52 7.37 2.11
C LEU A 439 -14.10 7.29 1.54
N SER A 440 -13.26 6.50 2.21
CA SER A 440 -11.92 6.13 1.72
C SER A 440 -11.97 5.11 0.59
N SER A 441 -13.01 4.26 0.57
CA SER A 441 -13.24 3.21 -0.42
C SER A 441 -14.73 2.89 -0.55
N VAL A 442 -15.12 2.23 -1.64
CA VAL A 442 -16.51 1.80 -1.90
C VAL A 442 -17.01 0.70 -0.94
N ARG A 443 -16.09 0.00 -0.27
CA ARG A 443 -16.33 -1.01 0.77
C ARG A 443 -15.03 -1.34 1.51
N PRO A 444 -15.08 -1.99 2.69
CA PRO A 444 -13.89 -2.48 3.37
C PRO A 444 -13.14 -3.47 2.47
N SER A 445 -11.82 -3.26 2.30
CA SER A 445 -11.02 -4.14 1.47
C SER A 445 -10.60 -5.40 2.24
N LEU A 446 -10.54 -6.51 1.53
CA LEU A 446 -9.96 -7.74 2.08
C LEU A 446 -8.45 -7.64 2.18
N ALA A 447 -7.78 -6.91 1.29
CA ALA A 447 -6.33 -6.80 1.27
C ALA A 447 -5.81 -5.59 2.05
N TYR A 448 -6.61 -4.53 2.15
CA TYR A 448 -6.19 -3.24 2.69
C TYR A 448 -7.11 -2.75 3.80
N ARG A 449 -6.51 -2.16 4.84
CA ARG A 449 -7.20 -1.52 5.96
C ARG A 449 -6.71 -0.10 6.11
N PHE A 450 -7.63 0.84 5.97
CA PHE A 450 -7.43 2.27 6.08
C PHE A 450 -7.60 2.75 7.54
N PRO A 451 -7.11 3.96 7.87
CA PRO A 451 -7.32 4.56 9.19
C PRO A 451 -8.80 4.65 9.57
N ILE A 452 -9.64 5.02 8.60
CA ILE A 452 -11.09 5.12 8.74
C ILE A 452 -11.70 4.26 7.63
N GLU A 453 -12.32 3.15 8.05
CA GLU A 453 -13.01 2.23 7.17
C GLU A 453 -14.38 2.79 6.74
N PRO A 454 -14.85 2.47 5.52
CA PRO A 454 -16.17 2.89 5.08
C PRO A 454 -17.26 2.24 5.93
N VAL A 455 -18.21 3.06 6.37
CA VAL A 455 -19.33 2.67 7.24
C VAL A 455 -20.54 2.12 6.47
N ILE A 456 -20.56 2.34 5.16
CA ILE A 456 -21.56 1.83 4.22
C ILE A 456 -20.83 1.22 3.02
N ASN A 457 -21.53 0.36 2.28
CA ASN A 457 -20.99 -0.29 1.10
C ASN A 457 -21.77 0.15 -0.13
N PHE A 458 -21.07 0.35 -1.25
CA PHE A 458 -21.73 0.42 -2.53
C PHE A 458 -22.55 -0.87 -2.75
N PRO A 459 -23.86 -0.79 -3.07
CA PRO A 459 -24.52 0.35 -3.69
C PRO A 459 -25.41 1.24 -2.78
N ASP A 460 -25.30 1.11 -1.47
CA ASP A 460 -26.16 1.82 -0.51
C ASP A 460 -25.75 3.31 -0.41
N PHE A 461 -26.74 4.20 -0.40
CA PHE A 461 -26.53 5.65 -0.23
C PHE A 461 -27.07 6.12 1.12
N CYS A 462 -26.37 7.07 1.76
CA CYS A 462 -26.83 7.70 3.00
C CYS A 462 -26.83 9.22 2.90
N ARG A 463 -25.79 9.80 2.29
CA ARG A 463 -25.58 11.26 2.24
C ARG A 463 -25.71 11.85 0.85
N THR A 464 -25.66 11.02 -0.18
CA THR A 464 -25.66 11.46 -1.58
C THR A 464 -27.04 12.02 -1.98
N PRO A 465 -27.14 13.25 -2.53
CA PRO A 465 -28.40 13.79 -3.04
C PRO A 465 -28.97 12.98 -4.21
N ILE A 466 -30.30 12.95 -4.35
CA ILE A 466 -30.99 12.08 -5.33
C ILE A 466 -30.52 12.28 -6.78
N GLY A 467 -30.22 13.52 -7.19
CA GLY A 467 -29.70 13.81 -8.53
C GLY A 467 -28.34 13.16 -8.77
N ILE A 468 -27.47 13.18 -7.76
CA ILE A 468 -26.15 12.54 -7.82
C ILE A 468 -26.27 11.02 -7.73
N GLN A 469 -27.21 10.49 -6.93
CA GLN A 469 -27.49 9.04 -6.92
C GLN A 469 -27.87 8.52 -8.30
N ARG A 470 -28.72 9.26 -9.04
CA ARG A 470 -29.09 8.92 -10.42
C ARG A 470 -27.88 8.92 -11.35
N LEU A 471 -27.00 9.92 -11.23
CA LEU A 471 -25.76 9.98 -12.01
C LEU A 471 -24.85 8.78 -11.71
N VAL A 472 -24.61 8.46 -10.43
CA VAL A 472 -23.82 7.29 -10.03
C VAL A 472 -24.41 6.00 -10.61
N ARG A 473 -25.73 5.82 -10.54
CA ARG A 473 -26.42 4.66 -11.12
C ARG A 473 -26.27 4.58 -12.64
N GLN A 474 -26.31 5.70 -13.34
CA GLN A 474 -26.09 5.74 -14.79
C GLN A 474 -24.65 5.36 -15.15
N CYS A 475 -23.67 5.88 -14.41
CA CYS A 475 -22.26 5.53 -14.62
C CYS A 475 -21.97 4.06 -14.32
N THR A 476 -22.72 3.45 -13.39
CA THR A 476 -22.47 2.09 -12.89
C THR A 476 -23.60 1.13 -13.21
N SER A 477 -24.37 1.35 -14.28
CA SER A 477 -25.60 0.58 -14.57
C SER A 477 -25.39 -0.93 -14.60
N ASP A 478 -24.21 -1.35 -15.04
CA ASP A 478 -23.84 -2.76 -15.24
C ASP A 478 -23.14 -3.36 -14.01
N ALA A 479 -23.10 -2.62 -12.89
CA ALA A 479 -22.48 -3.11 -11.66
C ALA A 479 -23.30 -4.30 -11.11
N PRO A 480 -22.67 -5.48 -10.88
CA PRO A 480 -23.37 -6.65 -10.37
C PRO A 480 -24.02 -6.41 -9.00
N GLN A 481 -23.53 -5.43 -8.23
CA GLN A 481 -24.05 -5.03 -6.93
C GLN A 481 -25.51 -4.57 -7.01
N TRP A 482 -25.96 -3.97 -8.12
CA TRP A 482 -27.36 -3.55 -8.29
C TRP A 482 -28.34 -4.72 -8.38
N GLN A 483 -27.88 -5.88 -8.86
CA GLN A 483 -28.70 -7.09 -9.00
C GLN A 483 -28.66 -7.97 -7.75
N LEU A 484 -27.67 -7.75 -6.88
CA LEU A 484 -27.42 -8.58 -5.69
C LEU A 484 -28.25 -8.17 -4.46
N SER A 485 -29.00 -7.06 -4.49
CA SER A 485 -29.88 -6.70 -3.37
C SER A 485 -31.02 -7.70 -3.15
N ASP A 486 -31.42 -8.40 -4.22
CA ASP A 486 -32.64 -9.23 -4.23
C ASP A 486 -32.34 -10.74 -4.11
N SER A 487 -31.07 -11.12 -4.01
CA SER A 487 -30.62 -12.52 -3.88
C SER A 487 -30.24 -12.87 -2.42
N PRO A 488 -30.47 -14.11 -1.95
CA PRO A 488 -30.08 -14.52 -0.60
C PRO A 488 -28.56 -14.31 -0.39
N PRO A 489 -28.12 -14.00 0.84
CA PRO A 489 -26.73 -13.70 1.13
C PRO A 489 -25.85 -14.90 0.80
N ARG A 490 -25.17 -14.85 -0.35
CA ARG A 490 -24.11 -15.82 -0.69
C ARG A 490 -23.03 -15.77 0.38
N ARG A 491 -22.32 -16.89 0.59
CA ARG A 491 -21.11 -16.95 1.41
C ARG A 491 -20.15 -15.85 0.96
N LYS A 492 -20.01 -14.80 1.76
CA LYS A 492 -19.07 -13.71 1.55
C LYS A 492 -18.00 -13.83 2.63
N VAL A 493 -16.75 -13.69 2.24
CA VAL A 493 -15.68 -13.45 3.22
C VAL A 493 -15.72 -11.97 3.54
N VAL A 494 -15.89 -11.64 4.82
CA VAL A 494 -15.85 -10.27 5.32
C VAL A 494 -14.77 -10.14 6.36
N ARG A 495 -14.15 -8.96 6.43
CA ARG A 495 -13.22 -8.64 7.52
C ARG A 495 -14.02 -8.06 8.68
N MET A 496 -14.00 -8.73 9.84
CA MET A 496 -14.61 -8.24 11.08
C MET A 496 -13.58 -8.31 12.21
N ALA A 497 -13.40 -7.19 12.92
CA ALA A 497 -12.47 -7.08 14.07
C ALA A 497 -11.04 -7.60 13.79
N GLY A 498 -10.55 -7.49 12.56
CA GLY A 498 -9.20 -7.93 12.17
C GLY A 498 -9.12 -9.35 11.59
N SER A 499 -10.18 -10.15 11.69
CA SER A 499 -10.25 -11.52 11.16
C SER A 499 -11.10 -11.61 9.90
N LEU A 500 -10.78 -12.58 9.02
CA LEU A 500 -11.62 -12.93 7.87
C LEU A 500 -12.65 -13.97 8.32
N ILE A 501 -13.94 -13.66 8.16
CA ILE A 501 -15.05 -14.50 8.59
C ILE A 501 -15.94 -14.78 7.38
N TYR A 502 -16.45 -16.01 7.27
CA TYR A 502 -17.50 -16.33 6.31
C TYR A 502 -18.85 -15.89 6.86
N THR A 503 -19.65 -15.17 6.08
CA THR A 503 -20.98 -14.71 6.52
C THR A 503 -21.93 -15.83 6.91
N SER A 504 -21.68 -17.09 6.50
CA SER A 504 -22.46 -18.26 6.94
C SER A 504 -22.17 -18.73 8.36
N THR A 505 -21.12 -18.20 9.03
CA THR A 505 -20.76 -18.57 10.41
C THR A 505 -21.14 -17.51 11.43
N VAL A 506 -21.78 -16.41 11.02
CA VAL A 506 -22.29 -15.38 11.93
C VAL A 506 -23.76 -15.70 12.21
N PRO A 507 -24.16 -16.03 13.46
CA PRO A 507 -25.57 -16.15 13.80
C PRO A 507 -26.26 -14.83 13.48
N SER A 508 -27.40 -14.89 12.80
CA SER A 508 -28.24 -13.72 12.53
C SER A 508 -28.64 -13.07 13.86
N ALA A 509 -27.88 -12.07 14.30
CA ALA A 509 -28.28 -11.26 15.44
C ALA A 509 -29.55 -10.53 15.04
N THR A 510 -30.66 -10.91 15.68
CA THR A 510 -31.94 -10.22 15.64
C THR A 510 -31.74 -8.72 15.76
N ARG A 511 -32.19 -7.97 14.76
CA ARG A 511 -32.45 -6.54 14.86
C ARG A 511 -33.50 -6.34 15.96
N GLN A 512 -33.08 -6.13 17.20
CA GLN A 512 -33.93 -5.47 18.19
C GLN A 512 -33.69 -3.96 18.06
N PRO A 513 -34.76 -3.14 17.98
CA PRO A 513 -34.64 -1.69 18.04
C PRO A 513 -34.11 -1.27 19.42
N PRO A 514 -33.45 -0.11 19.53
CA PRO A 514 -32.89 0.32 20.80
C PRO A 514 -34.02 0.55 21.80
N HIS A 515 -34.02 -0.23 22.88
CA HIS A 515 -34.85 0.06 24.04
C HIS A 515 -34.40 1.41 24.61
N SER A 516 -35.38 2.30 24.76
CA SER A 516 -35.31 3.54 25.53
C SER A 516 -34.79 3.24 26.95
N GLU A 517 -33.59 3.71 27.27
CA GLU A 517 -33.16 3.81 28.66
C GLU A 517 -33.96 4.93 29.33
N GLN A 518 -34.96 4.53 30.12
CA GLN A 518 -35.52 5.36 31.17
C GLN A 518 -34.44 5.55 32.24
N MET A 519 -34.04 6.80 32.49
CA MET A 519 -33.26 7.15 33.67
C MET A 519 -34.08 6.85 34.94
N PRO A 520 -33.49 6.25 35.98
CA PRO A 520 -34.10 6.25 37.29
C PRO A 520 -33.82 7.58 37.99
N GLU A 521 -34.88 8.36 38.20
CA GLU A 521 -34.95 9.35 39.28
C GLU A 521 -34.79 8.67 40.66
N HIS A 522 -34.32 9.48 41.62
CA HIS A 522 -34.21 9.24 43.06
C HIS A 522 -32.93 8.58 43.59
N ALA A 523 -32.00 9.43 44.03
CA ALA A 523 -31.50 9.43 45.41
C ALA A 523 -30.78 10.76 45.74
N LEU A 524 -31.57 11.79 46.02
CA LEU A 524 -31.17 12.91 46.88
C LEU A 524 -31.64 12.55 48.30
N LEU A 525 -30.72 12.48 49.26
CA LEU A 525 -30.76 13.20 50.56
C LEU A 525 -29.87 12.55 51.65
N ARG A 526 -28.92 13.38 52.15
CA ARG A 526 -28.49 13.60 53.56
C ARG A 526 -27.66 12.49 54.25
N HIS A 527 -26.69 12.76 55.12
CA HIS A 527 -26.07 13.97 55.69
C HIS A 527 -24.78 13.50 56.41
N GLN A 528 -23.67 14.21 56.23
CA GLN A 528 -22.77 14.80 57.25
C GLN A 528 -21.43 15.14 56.61
#